data_AF-A0A256ZF40-F1
#
_entry.id   AF-A0A256ZF40-F1
#
_cell.length_a   1.000
_cell.length_b   1.000
_cell.length_c   1.000
_cell.angle_alpha   90.00
_cell.angle_beta   90.00
_cell.angle_gamma   90.00
#
_symmetry.space_group_name_H-M   'P 1'
#
loop_
_entity.id
_entity.type
_entity.pdbx_description
1 polymer ?
#
loop_
_entity_poly.entity_id
_entity_poly.type
_entity_poly.pdbx_seq_one_letter_code
_entity_poly.pdbx_strand_id
1 'polypeptide(L)'
;MVTIKFSTRAANDPAYIITVGISRPLKDAFAGLDKSKINKIGRKLTKLLSYKVATALIRNGYELPLPEDYLLKIRGEVSFDVKEEGEELTVEVKNVKLVIDIFKKEKSVEYGEPASSEQG
;
A
#
# COMPACT_ATOMS: atom_id res chain seq x y z
N MET A 1 -19.22 3.18 9.75
CA MET A 1 -18.56 2.21 8.87
C MET A 1 -18.13 2.85 7.56
N VAL A 2 -16.84 2.81 7.27
CA VAL A 2 -16.22 3.28 6.02
C VAL A 2 -15.70 2.07 5.27
N THR A 3 -15.90 2.03 3.95
CA THR A 3 -15.32 1.01 3.08
C THR A 3 -14.50 1.69 2.00
N ILE A 4 -13.23 1.32 1.88
CA ILE A 4 -12.36 1.82 0.82
C ILE A 4 -11.98 0.68 -0.12
N LYS A 5 -12.04 0.97 -1.42
CA LYS A 5 -11.46 0.14 -2.46
C LYS A 5 -10.12 0.76 -2.89
N PHE A 6 -9.11 -0.07 -3.08
CA PHE A 6 -7.79 0.39 -3.45
C PHE A 6 -7.12 -0.55 -4.45
N SER A 7 -6.20 0.03 -5.22
CA SER A 7 -5.25 -0.69 -6.07
C SER A 7 -3.91 0.00 -5.91
N THR A 8 -2.88 -0.74 -5.55
CA THR A 8 -1.54 -0.20 -5.33
C THR A 8 -0.47 -1.11 -5.91
N ARG A 9 0.61 -0.52 -6.41
CA ARG A 9 1.84 -1.27 -6.70
C ARG A 9 2.62 -1.32 -5.40
N ALA A 10 2.87 -2.52 -4.90
CA ALA A 10 3.61 -2.65 -3.67
C ALA A 10 5.10 -2.66 -3.97
N ALA A 11 5.84 -1.92 -3.16
CA ALA A 11 7.29 -1.89 -3.19
C ALA A 11 7.83 -2.73 -2.04
N ASN A 12 8.99 -3.35 -2.27
CA ASN A 12 9.80 -3.83 -1.17
C ASN A 12 10.23 -2.62 -0.33
N ASP A 13 9.84 -2.61 0.94
CA ASP A 13 10.04 -1.49 1.85
C ASP A 13 10.82 -1.97 3.08
N PRO A 14 11.92 -1.31 3.47
CA PRO A 14 12.70 -1.73 4.64
C PRO A 14 11.89 -1.79 5.95
N ALA A 15 10.86 -0.95 6.10
CA ALA A 15 10.07 -0.84 7.32
C ALA A 15 8.92 -1.85 7.39
N TYR A 16 8.36 -2.28 6.26
CA TYR A 16 7.18 -3.15 6.23
C TYR A 16 7.34 -4.44 5.43
N ILE A 17 8.51 -4.66 4.83
CA ILE A 17 8.82 -5.68 3.82
C ILE A 17 8.02 -5.46 2.53
N ILE A 18 6.71 -5.21 2.61
CA ILE A 18 5.82 -4.85 1.51
C ILE A 18 4.91 -3.71 1.97
N THR A 19 4.93 -2.57 1.29
CA THR A 19 4.06 -1.42 1.63
C THR A 19 2.79 -1.38 0.78
N VAL A 20 1.62 -1.33 1.44
CA VAL A 20 0.32 -1.16 0.78
C VAL A 20 -0.13 0.30 0.85
N GLY A 21 -0.04 1.01 -0.29
CA GLY A 21 -0.46 2.40 -0.39
C GLY A 21 -1.97 2.58 -0.52
N ILE A 22 -2.60 3.23 0.47
CA ILE A 22 -4.05 3.53 0.50
C ILE A 22 -4.36 5.03 0.73
N SER A 23 -3.33 5.88 0.66
CA SER A 23 -3.41 7.29 1.04
C SER A 23 -4.44 8.08 0.23
N ARG A 24 -4.56 7.82 -1.08
CA ARG A 24 -5.51 8.54 -1.93
C ARG A 24 -6.97 8.13 -1.65
N PRO A 25 -7.33 6.83 -1.68
CA PRO A 25 -8.67 6.38 -1.29
C PRO A 25 -9.11 6.87 0.10
N LEU A 26 -8.18 6.93 1.07
CA LEU A 26 -8.49 7.46 2.40
C LEU A 26 -8.78 8.95 2.42
N LYS A 27 -7.99 9.76 1.70
CA LYS A 27 -8.23 11.20 1.60
C LYS A 27 -9.60 11.49 0.95
N ASP A 28 -9.95 10.72 -0.07
CA ASP A 28 -11.23 10.86 -0.76
C ASP A 28 -12.40 10.43 0.15
N ALA A 29 -12.25 9.36 0.96
CA ALA A 29 -13.28 8.88 1.89
C ALA A 29 -13.51 9.77 3.12
N PHE A 30 -12.52 10.57 3.52
CA PHE A 30 -12.57 11.48 4.67
C PHE A 30 -12.39 12.93 4.26
N ALA A 31 -12.92 13.33 3.10
CA ALA A 31 -12.87 14.72 2.65
C ALA A 31 -13.44 15.66 3.72
N GLY A 32 -12.61 16.57 4.24
CA GLY A 32 -12.98 17.52 5.31
C GLY A 32 -12.56 17.11 6.72
N LEU A 33 -12.01 15.91 6.94
CA LEU A 33 -11.40 15.55 8.23
C LEU A 33 -9.98 16.13 8.35
N ASP A 34 -9.54 16.38 9.59
CA ASP A 34 -8.18 16.84 9.84
C ASP A 34 -7.11 15.88 9.27
N LYS A 35 -6.10 16.47 8.62
CA LYS A 35 -5.04 15.73 7.92
C LYS A 35 -4.27 14.80 8.88
N SER A 36 -4.07 15.19 10.13
CA SER A 36 -3.37 14.36 11.11
C SER A 36 -4.17 13.10 11.45
N LYS A 37 -5.50 13.21 11.56
CA LYS A 37 -6.41 12.07 11.79
C LYS A 37 -6.41 11.11 10.61
N ILE A 38 -6.52 11.63 9.38
CA ILE A 38 -6.45 10.81 8.15
C ILE A 38 -5.12 10.04 8.10
N ASN A 39 -4.01 10.70 8.45
CA ASN A 39 -2.69 10.06 8.48
C ASN A 39 -2.59 8.97 9.56
N LYS A 40 -3.16 9.19 10.76
CA LYS A 40 -3.21 8.16 11.82
C LYS A 40 -3.99 6.92 11.35
N ILE A 41 -5.16 7.12 10.73
CA ILE A 41 -5.96 6.03 10.13
C ILE A 41 -5.15 5.30 9.07
N GLY A 42 -4.54 6.05 8.15
CA GLY A 42 -3.73 5.51 7.06
C GLY A 42 -2.57 4.65 7.54
N ARG A 43 -1.82 5.11 8.55
CA ARG A 43 -0.70 4.34 9.11
C ARG A 43 -1.18 3.01 9.72
N LYS A 44 -2.27 3.02 10.49
CA LYS A 44 -2.83 1.81 11.11
C LYS A 44 -3.27 0.80 10.05
N LEU A 45 -3.99 1.27 9.02
CA LEU A 45 -4.48 0.41 7.95
C LEU A 45 -3.36 -0.09 7.03
N THR A 46 -2.41 0.76 6.63
CA THR A 46 -1.24 0.33 5.84
C THR A 46 -0.45 -0.75 6.58
N LYS A 47 -0.14 -0.56 7.87
CA LYS A 47 0.58 -1.58 8.66
C LYS A 47 -0.16 -2.91 8.69
N LEU A 48 -1.48 -2.90 8.92
CA LEU A 48 -2.29 -4.12 8.91
C LEU A 48 -2.27 -4.80 7.55
N LEU A 49 -2.53 -4.05 6.47
CA LEU A 49 -2.61 -4.57 5.11
C LEU A 49 -1.26 -5.15 4.65
N SER A 50 -0.16 -4.44 4.92
CA SER A 50 1.21 -4.93 4.70
C SER A 50 1.45 -6.27 5.37
N TYR A 51 1.09 -6.42 6.65
CA TYR A 51 1.25 -7.68 7.36
C TYR A 51 0.38 -8.81 6.77
N LYS A 52 -0.86 -8.52 6.38
CA LYS A 52 -1.76 -9.51 5.76
C LYS A 52 -1.22 -9.99 4.41
N VAL A 53 -0.66 -9.08 3.60
CA VAL A 53 -0.06 -9.41 2.30
C VAL A 53 1.19 -10.25 2.49
N ALA A 54 2.09 -9.85 3.39
CA ALA A 54 3.28 -10.63 3.71
C ALA A 54 2.93 -12.06 4.17
N THR A 55 1.96 -12.17 5.08
CA THR A 55 1.48 -13.48 5.57
C THR A 55 0.90 -14.32 4.43
N ALA A 56 0.13 -13.72 3.52
CA ALA A 56 -0.43 -14.43 2.37
C ALA A 56 0.66 -14.96 1.44
N LEU A 57 1.69 -14.16 1.16
CA LEU A 57 2.82 -14.56 0.33
C LEU A 57 3.63 -15.71 0.95
N ILE A 58 3.98 -15.61 2.24
CA ILE A 58 4.70 -16.68 2.97
C ILE A 58 3.91 -17.99 2.92
N ARG A 59 2.59 -17.93 3.13
CA ARG A 59 1.71 -19.11 3.07
C ARG A 59 1.62 -19.75 1.68
N ASN A 60 1.92 -18.99 0.63
CA ASN A 60 1.97 -19.49 -0.75
C ASN A 60 3.41 -19.81 -1.21
N GLY A 61 4.37 -19.90 -0.29
CA GLY A 61 5.74 -20.34 -0.58
C GLY A 61 6.68 -19.25 -1.10
N TYR A 62 6.30 -17.98 -1.00
CA TYR A 62 7.20 -16.88 -1.35
C TYR A 62 8.08 -16.52 -0.15
N GLU A 63 9.38 -16.38 -0.41
CA GLU A 63 10.32 -15.82 0.55
C GLU A 63 10.22 -14.28 0.55
N LEU A 64 10.39 -13.69 1.74
CA LEU A 64 10.31 -12.26 1.95
C LEU A 64 11.60 -11.73 2.60
N PRO A 65 12.14 -10.57 2.16
CA PRO A 65 11.63 -9.70 1.09
C PRO A 65 11.66 -10.37 -0.28
N LEU A 66 10.73 -9.99 -1.16
CA LEU A 66 10.71 -10.55 -2.51
C LEU A 66 11.99 -10.13 -3.25
N PRO A 67 12.53 -10.96 -4.15
CA PRO A 67 13.64 -10.56 -5.00
C PRO A 67 13.27 -9.33 -5.88
N GLU A 68 14.27 -8.55 -6.31
CA GLU A 68 14.08 -7.28 -7.04
C GLU A 68 13.45 -7.43 -8.44
N ASP A 69 13.43 -8.65 -8.98
CA ASP A 69 12.74 -8.96 -10.23
C ASP A 69 11.24 -9.19 -10.02
N TYR A 70 10.72 -9.20 -8.80
CA TYR A 70 9.28 -9.30 -8.57
C TYR A 70 8.62 -7.94 -8.45
N LEU A 71 7.44 -7.82 -9.08
CA LEU A 71 6.52 -6.71 -8.92
C LEU A 71 5.20 -7.21 -8.36
N LEU A 72 4.64 -6.46 -7.42
CA LEU A 72 3.35 -6.74 -6.82
C LEU A 72 2.32 -5.70 -7.20
N LYS A 73 1.12 -6.15 -7.58
CA LYS A 73 -0.07 -5.32 -7.65
C LYS A 73 -1.10 -5.86 -6.67
N ILE A 74 -1.52 -5.02 -5.75
CA ILE A 74 -2.46 -5.39 -4.70
C ILE A 74 -3.75 -4.63 -4.94
N ARG A 75 -4.84 -5.37 -5.12
CA ARG A 75 -6.20 -4.85 -5.24
C ARG A 75 -6.97 -5.32 -4.03
N GLY A 76 -7.75 -4.43 -3.43
CA GLY A 76 -8.45 -4.81 -2.22
C GLY A 76 -9.57 -3.88 -1.80
N GLU A 77 -10.29 -4.37 -0.81
CA GLU A 77 -11.35 -3.67 -0.12
C GLU A 77 -11.12 -3.85 1.39
N VAL A 78 -11.19 -2.75 2.15
CA VAL A 78 -11.16 -2.80 3.61
C VAL A 78 -12.33 -1.99 4.17
N SER A 79 -13.09 -2.62 5.05
CA SER A 79 -14.19 -2.01 5.79
C SER A 79 -13.81 -1.87 7.26
N PHE A 80 -14.00 -0.69 7.81
CA PHE A 80 -13.59 -0.36 9.18
C PHE A 80 -14.48 0.72 9.78
N ASP A 81 -14.49 0.76 11.11
CA ASP A 81 -15.06 1.85 11.89
C ASP A 81 -13.95 2.71 12.49
N VAL A 82 -14.24 4.00 12.64
CA VAL A 82 -13.39 4.94 13.34
C VAL A 82 -14.13 5.37 14.60
N LYS A 83 -13.50 5.16 15.76
CA LYS A 83 -13.97 5.68 17.05
C LYS A 83 -13.00 6.75 17.51
N GLU A 84 -13.54 7.88 17.92
CA GLU A 84 -12.79 8.97 18.52
C GLU A 84 -13.13 9.01 20.01
N GLU A 85 -12.14 8.71 20.85
CA GLU A 85 -12.26 8.76 22.31
C GLU A 85 -11.25 9.81 22.81
N GLY A 86 -11.74 11.04 23.01
CA GLY A 86 -10.88 12.18 23.34
C GLY A 86 -9.91 12.50 22.20
N GLU A 87 -8.60 12.45 22.49
CA GLU A 87 -7.54 12.67 21.49
C GLU A 87 -7.09 11.37 20.77
N GLU A 88 -7.58 10.22 21.22
CA GLU A 88 -7.24 8.92 20.63
C GLU A 88 -8.22 8.52 19.53
N LEU A 89 -7.65 8.08 18.42
CA LEU A 89 -8.39 7.63 17.24
C LEU A 89 -8.16 6.12 17.06
N THR A 90 -9.22 5.36 17.29
CA THR A 90 -9.21 3.89 17.21
C THR A 90 -9.84 3.47 15.88
N VAL A 91 -9.16 2.55 15.18
CA VAL A 91 -9.61 1.99 13.90
C VAL A 91 -9.94 0.53 14.13
N GLU A 92 -11.21 0.18 14.00
CA GLU A 92 -11.70 -1.18 14.17
C GLU A 92 -11.97 -1.79 12.79
N VAL A 93 -11.13 -2.72 12.35
CA VAL A 93 -11.26 -3.34 11.02
C VAL A 93 -12.28 -4.47 11.07
N LYS A 94 -13.32 -4.37 10.25
CA LYS A 94 -14.43 -5.32 10.18
C LYS A 94 -14.22 -6.37 9.10
N ASN A 95 -13.68 -5.97 7.96
CA ASN A 95 -13.49 -6.86 6.82
C ASN A 95 -12.29 -6.45 5.96
N VAL A 96 -11.59 -7.43 5.38
CA VAL A 96 -10.47 -7.26 4.46
C VAL A 96 -10.60 -8.28 3.34
N LYS A 97 -10.63 -7.81 2.09
CA LYS A 97 -10.54 -8.64 0.88
C LYS A 97 -9.34 -8.18 0.06
N LEU A 98 -8.47 -9.12 -0.31
CA LEU A 98 -7.23 -8.83 -1.04
C LEU A 98 -7.08 -9.78 -2.22
N VAL A 99 -6.60 -9.22 -3.33
CA VAL A 99 -6.10 -9.93 -4.50
C VAL A 99 -4.68 -9.43 -4.73
N ILE A 100 -3.73 -10.35 -4.77
CA ILE A 100 -2.31 -10.06 -4.91
C ILE A 100 -1.87 -10.65 -6.26
N ASP A 101 -1.66 -9.78 -7.24
CA ASP A 101 -1.10 -10.16 -8.53
C ASP A 101 0.43 -10.06 -8.43
N ILE A 102 1.11 -11.15 -8.79
CA ILE A 102 2.58 -11.28 -8.69
C ILE A 102 3.14 -11.39 -10.10
N PHE A 103 4.07 -10.50 -10.44
CA PHE A 103 4.72 -10.47 -11.74
C PHE A 103 6.21 -10.67 -11.57
N LYS A 104 6.81 -11.53 -12.39
CA LYS A 104 8.27 -11.64 -12.51
C LYS A 104 8.72 -10.82 -13.71
N LYS A 105 9.69 -9.94 -13.49
CA LYS A 105 10.29 -9.06 -14.50
C LYS A 105 11.08 -9.92 -15.48
N GLU A 106 10.67 -9.89 -16.74
CA GLU A 106 11.34 -10.63 -17.80
C GLU A 106 12.51 -9.85 -18.42
N LYS A 107 12.34 -8.53 -18.60
CA LYS A 107 13.35 -7.64 -19.19
C LYS A 107 13.20 -6.21 -18.69
N SER A 108 14.30 -5.47 -18.71
CA SER A 108 14.34 -4.01 -18.51
C SER A 108 14.87 -3.35 -19.77
N VAL A 109 14.25 -2.24 -20.16
CA VAL A 109 14.72 -1.39 -21.27
C VAL A 109 15.10 -0.06 -20.65
N GLU A 110 16.37 0.31 -20.80
CA GLU A 110 16.87 1.62 -20.39
C GLU A 110 16.63 2.64 -21.51
N TYR A 111 16.16 3.82 -21.14
CA TYR A 111 15.99 4.95 -22.04
C TYR A 111 16.60 6.18 -21.39
N GLY A 112 17.50 6.84 -22.10
CA GLY A 112 18.08 8.12 -21.73
C GLY A 112 18.23 9.00 -22.96
N GLU A 113 17.80 10.25 -22.87
CA GLU A 113 18.12 11.24 -23.87
C GLU A 113 19.56 11.71 -23.66
N PRO A 114 20.38 11.85 -24.72
CA PRO A 114 21.70 12.45 -24.57
C PRO A 114 21.52 13.88 -24.05
N ALA A 115 22.22 14.23 -22.97
CA ALA A 115 22.32 15.61 -22.54
C ALA A 115 22.86 16.42 -23.71
N SER A 116 22.04 17.36 -24.23
CA SER A 116 22.43 18.29 -25.29
C SER A 116 23.70 19.02 -24.87
N SER A 117 24.82 18.49 -25.33
CA SER A 117 26.15 19.04 -25.14
C SER A 117 26.54 19.64 -26.47
N GLU A 118 25.95 20.78 -26.81
CA GLU A 118 26.47 21.62 -27.89
C GLU A 118 26.19 23.09 -27.55
N GLN A 119 27.19 23.67 -26.89
CA GLN A 119 27.59 25.04 -27.17
C GLN A 119 28.12 25.09 -28.61
N GLY A 120 27.65 26.05 -29.38
CA GLY A 120 28.17 26.46 -30.68
C GLY A 120 27.61 27.83 -31.02
#